data_AF-F9HKE3-F1
#
_entry.id   AF-F9HKE3-F1
#
_cell.length_a   1.000
_cell.length_b   1.000
_cell.length_c   1.000
_cell.angle_alpha   90.00
_cell.angle_beta   90.00
_cell.angle_gamma   90.00
#
_symmetry.space_group_name_H-M   'P 1'
#
loop_
_entity.id
_entity.type
_entity.pdbx_description
1 polymer ?
#
loop_
_entity_poly.entity_id
_entity_poly.type
_entity_poly.pdbx_seq_one_letter_code
_entity_poly.pdbx_strand_id
1 'polypeptide(L)' 'MTLDLDNMTQAEFDEVMAEIKEKRPNLFQFIADFVDRKVSTEEVDEFLKMERTDQVEYIKNYKARV' A
#
# COMPACT_ATOMS: atom_id res chain seq x y z
N MET A 1 3.30 -13.21 3.38
CA MET A 1 2.72 -13.92 2.24
C MET A 1 3.66 -13.64 1.07
N THR A 2 4.20 -14.69 0.45
CA THR A 2 4.97 -14.52 -0.78
C THR A 2 3.96 -14.70 -1.92
N LEU A 3 3.67 -13.61 -2.63
CA LEU A 3 2.71 -13.59 -3.72
C LEU A 3 3.48 -13.68 -5.04
N ASP A 4 3.04 -14.57 -5.92
CA ASP A 4 3.48 -14.58 -7.32
C ASP A 4 2.62 -13.56 -8.08
N LEU A 5 3.06 -12.29 -8.03
CA LEU A 5 2.32 -11.18 -8.61
C LEU A 5 2.22 -11.27 -10.15
N ASP A 6 3.19 -11.92 -10.80
CA ASP A 6 3.24 -12.02 -12.26
C ASP A 6 2.20 -13.01 -12.82
N ASN A 7 1.77 -13.99 -12.01
CA ASN A 7 0.78 -15.00 -12.39
C ASN A 7 -0.58 -14.85 -11.68
N MET A 8 -0.78 -13.74 -10.96
CA MET A 8 -1.99 -13.50 -10.18
C MET A 8 -3.20 -13.17 -11.05
N THR A 9 -4.32 -13.84 -10.80
CA THR A 9 -5.60 -13.46 -11.40
C THR A 9 -6.19 -12.21 -10.74
N GLN A 10 -7.07 -11.50 -11.44
CA GLN A 10 -7.74 -10.33 -10.85
C GLN A 10 -8.50 -10.68 -9.56
N ALA A 11 -9.13 -11.86 -9.47
CA ALA A 11 -9.86 -12.28 -8.28
C ALA A 11 -8.95 -12.49 -7.07
N GLU A 12 -7.77 -13.06 -7.26
CA GLU A 12 -6.77 -13.21 -6.19
C GLU A 12 -6.22 -11.86 -5.74
N PHE A 13 -5.99 -10.94 -6.69
CA PHE A 13 -5.59 -9.58 -6.37
C PHE A 13 -6.67 -8.87 -5.53
N ASP A 14 -7.94 -8.97 -5.94
CA ASP A 14 -9.06 -8.37 -5.25
C ASP A 14 -9.23 -8.94 -3.82
N GLU A 15 -9.02 -10.26 -3.65
CA GLU A 15 -9.02 -10.91 -2.34
C GLU A 15 -7.91 -10.36 -1.43
N VAL A 16 -6.69 -10.24 -1.94
CA VAL A 16 -5.56 -9.65 -1.20
C VAL A 16 -5.86 -8.19 -0.83
N MET A 17 -6.40 -7.39 -1.76
CA MET A 17 -6.76 -6.00 -1.48
C MET A 17 -7.88 -5.89 -0.45
N ALA A 18 -8.87 -6.79 -0.46
CA ALA A 18 -9.91 -6.87 0.55
C ALA A 18 -9.33 -7.21 1.94
N GLU A 19 -8.42 -8.18 2.02
CA GLU A 19 -7.73 -8.53 3.27
C GLU A 19 -6.90 -7.35 3.80
N ILE A 20 -6.15 -6.66 2.94
CA ILE A 20 -5.37 -5.48 3.32
C ILE A 20 -6.29 -4.37 3.81
N LYS A 21 -7.42 -4.13 3.15
CA LYS A 21 -8.42 -3.15 3.58
C LYS A 21 -8.95 -3.43 4.99
N GLU A 22 -9.27 -4.69 5.26
CA GLU A 22 -9.82 -5.13 6.55
C GLU A 22 -8.76 -5.04 7.67
N LYS A 23 -7.57 -5.59 7.44
CA LYS A 23 -6.55 -5.76 8.49
C LYS A 23 -5.58 -4.58 8.61
N ARG A 24 -5.43 -3.78 7.55
CA ARG A 24 -4.41 -2.72 7.41
C ARG A 24 -4.98 -1.51 6.65
N PRO A 25 -6.03 -0.85 7.18
CA PRO A 25 -6.75 0.20 6.46
C PRO A 25 -5.87 1.36 6.00
N ASN A 26 -4.84 1.75 6.77
CA ASN A 26 -3.95 2.83 6.37
C ASN A 26 -3.02 2.44 5.20
N LEU A 27 -2.58 1.17 5.15
CA LEU A 27 -1.81 0.67 4.00
C LEU A 27 -2.69 0.63 2.75
N PHE A 28 -3.93 0.16 2.90
CA PHE A 28 -4.90 0.20 1.81
C PHE A 28 -5.10 1.63 1.30
N GLN A 29 -5.29 2.60 2.21
CA GLN A 29 -5.47 4.00 1.86
C GLN A 29 -4.24 4.57 1.13
N PHE A 30 -3.03 4.24 1.58
CA PHE A 30 -1.80 4.66 0.90
C PHE A 30 -1.72 4.13 -0.54
N ILE A 31 -2.05 2.86 -0.75
CA ILE A 31 -2.08 2.26 -2.09
C ILE A 31 -3.18 2.92 -2.95
N ALA A 32 -4.37 3.15 -2.39
CA ALA A 32 -5.47 3.80 -3.09
C ALA A 32 -5.09 5.24 -3.52
N ASP A 33 -4.49 6.01 -2.62
CA ASP A 33 -4.06 7.38 -2.91
C ASP A 33 -2.89 7.44 -3.91
N PHE A 34 -2.05 6.41 -3.98
CA PHE A 34 -1.05 6.28 -5.05
C PHE A 34 -1.70 6.02 -6.42
N VAL A 35 -2.65 5.09 -6.50
CA VAL A 35 -3.39 4.80 -7.75
C VAL A 35 -4.18 6.04 -8.22
N ASP A 36 -4.76 6.78 -7.28
CA ASP A 36 -5.48 8.04 -7.52
C ASP A 36 -4.55 9.24 -7.78
N ARG A 37 -3.22 9.03 -7.84
CA ARG A 37 -2.19 10.05 -8.11
C ARG A 37 -2.09 11.17 -7.07
N LYS A 38 -2.54 10.92 -5.84
CA LYS A 38 -2.40 11.82 -4.67
C LYS A 38 -1.11 11.59 -3.89
N VAL A 39 -0.51 10.42 -4.07
CA VAL A 39 0.87 10.10 -3.68
C VAL A 39 1.69 10.03 -4.95
N SER A 40 2.82 10.73 -5.01
CA SER A 40 3.68 10.73 -6.19
C SER A 40 4.57 9.49 -6.25
N THR A 41 5.13 9.21 -7.42
CA THR A 41 6.11 8.14 -7.60
C THR A 41 7.38 8.39 -6.78
N GLU A 42 7.80 9.65 -6.64
CA GLU A 42 8.96 10.02 -5.81
C GLU A 42 8.71 9.72 -4.34
N GLU A 43 7.51 10.00 -3.82
CA GLU A 43 7.18 9.68 -2.44
C GLU A 43 7.15 8.17 -2.17
N VAL A 44 6.63 7.37 -3.11
CA VAL A 44 6.68 5.92 -3.00
C VAL A 44 8.14 5.44 -3.01
N ASP A 45 8.99 6.00 -3.87
CA ASP A 45 10.41 5.67 -3.91
C ASP A 45 11.14 6.03 -2.59
N GLU A 46 10.83 7.20 -2.01
CA GLU A 46 11.33 7.58 -0.68
C GLU A 46 10.86 6.61 0.41
N PHE A 47 9.57 6.27 0.43
CA PHE A 47 9.01 5.29 1.38
C PHE A 47 9.70 3.93 1.27
N LEU A 48 9.98 3.45 0.05
CA LEU A 48 10.64 2.16 -0.16
C LEU A 48 12.10 2.15 0.28
N LYS A 49 12.76 3.31 0.33
CA LYS A 49 14.14 3.48 0.82
C LYS A 49 14.24 3.63 2.35
N MET A 50 13.13 3.87 3.04
CA MET A 50 13.11 4.00 4.49
C MET A 50 13.46 2.69 5.21
N GLU A 51 14.02 2.82 6.40
CA GLU A 51 14.18 1.69 7.31
C GLU A 51 12.83 1.08 7.67
N ARG A 52 12.82 -0.21 7.99
CA ARG A 52 11.57 -0.94 8.23
C ARG A 52 10.73 -0.32 9.36
N THR A 53 11.39 0.20 10.40
CA THR A 53 10.71 0.88 11.52
C THR A 53 9.99 2.14 11.05
N ASP A 54 10.64 2.91 10.19
CA ASP A 54 10.15 4.18 9.69
C ASP A 54 9.00 3.96 8.70
N GLN A 55 9.08 2.93 7.86
CA GLN A 55 7.96 2.50 7.01
C GLN A 55 6.71 2.16 7.83
N VAL A 56 6.89 1.42 8.94
CA VAL A 56 5.79 1.03 9.82
C VAL A 56 5.18 2.27 10.48
N GLU A 57 6.00 3.20 10.96
CA GLU A 57 5.53 4.44 11.56
C GLU A 57 4.83 5.34 10.54
N TYR A 58 5.36 5.44 9.33
CA TYR A 58 4.76 6.17 8.21
C TYR A 58 3.35 5.67 7.93
N ILE A 59 3.19 4.37 7.69
CA ILE A 59 1.88 3.76 7.41
C ILE A 59 0.94 3.86 8.60
N LYS A 60 1.43 3.69 9.84
CA LYS A 60 0.59 3.82 11.04
C LYS A 60 -0.04 5.20 11.16
N ASN A 61 0.66 6.24 10.73
CA ASN A 61 0.18 7.63 10.79
C ASN A 61 -0.42 8.14 9.48
N TYR A 62 -0.45 7.31 8.43
CA TYR A 62 -0.97 7.69 7.13
C TYR A 62 -2.47 8.00 7.18
N LYS A 63 -2.87 9.06 6.48
CA LYS A 63 -4.27 9.51 6.34
C LYS A 63 -4.60 9.74 4.88
N ALA A 64 -5.86 9.51 4.54
CA ALA A 64 -6.39 9.77 3.21
C ALA A 64 -6.07 11.19 2.76
N ARG A 65 -5.56 11.33 1.54
CA ARG A 65 -5.28 12.63 0.92
C ARG A 65 -6.50 13.15 0.18
N VAL A 66 -6.70 14.47 0.27
CA VAL A 66 -7.78 15.21 -0.40
C VAL A 66 -7.30 15.65 -1.77
#